data_AF-A0A388MBY4-F1
#
_entry.id   AF-A0A388MBY4-F1
#
_cell.length_a   1.000
_cell.length_b   1.000
_cell.length_c   1.000
_cell.angle_alpha   90.00
_cell.angle_beta   90.00
_cell.angle_gamma   90.00
#
_symmetry.space_group_name_H-M   'P 1'
#
loop_
_entity.id
_entity.type
_entity.pdbx_description
1 polymer ?
#
loop_
_entity_poly.entity_id
_entity_poly.type
_entity_poly.pdbx_seq_one_letter_code
_entity_poly.pdbx_strand_id
1 'polypeptide(L)'
;MMGSIKVSNKVILSNVLKECQLEEASEAFASSRAGIKGGKTGKLPPVQGQKEEDGTGVGGVGALLPGPGSATDATSFPGSPSAVTSQAMHDRQRAERVEAQRQLLRKKHEEEFENVQREVKRRLEAKKVRRDAEFGMMMAEILSGMRDDGTGFVQSMRALVESADKREARRRKSVHASWQKDVFDYIQNQVEKKLQRITRNGLKDRHRMIYGKFLKAIKERTAIFRDIVAKDIYDPFESHQYIIRYSTKGVKDPTLSAVARRIQELQQLGVKATMPPAHTRYTLDPTKWSGPVIQSSAIGHMNADDGSVINVSKGNPLRYKSLIRPLLDHYKISPPDKYRPQKRMFAIRRGHVARPRGIRIINDMER
;
A
#
# COMPACT_ATOMS: atom_id res chain seq x y z
N MET A 1 -4.72 -40.44 -30.24
CA MET A 1 -5.56 -40.51 -29.03
C MET A 1 -6.12 -39.13 -28.74
N MET A 2 -7.36 -38.84 -29.15
CA MET A 2 -8.04 -37.58 -28.79
C MET A 2 -8.90 -37.83 -27.56
N GLY A 3 -8.54 -37.19 -26.44
CA GLY A 3 -9.31 -37.25 -25.20
C GLY A 3 -10.56 -36.36 -25.30
N SER A 4 -11.74 -36.97 -25.30
CA SER A 4 -13.02 -36.26 -25.24
C SER A 4 -13.32 -35.88 -23.79
N ILE A 5 -13.27 -34.58 -23.48
CA ILE A 5 -13.66 -34.05 -22.17
C ILE A 5 -15.18 -33.88 -22.16
N LYS A 6 -15.89 -34.83 -21.54
CA LYS A 6 -17.32 -34.69 -21.25
C LYS A 6 -17.49 -33.83 -20.00
N VAL A 7 -17.54 -32.51 -20.17
CA VAL A 7 -18.02 -31.62 -19.10
C VAL A 7 -19.53 -31.83 -18.97
N SER A 8 -19.99 -32.20 -17.77
CA SER A 8 -21.40 -32.49 -17.52
C SER A 8 -22.24 -31.21 -17.66
N ASN A 9 -23.07 -31.13 -18.70
CA ASN A 9 -23.95 -29.99 -19.00
C ASN A 9 -24.82 -29.56 -17.80
N LYS A 10 -25.10 -30.47 -16.85
CA LYS A 10 -25.81 -30.15 -15.59
C LYS A 10 -25.08 -29.10 -14.75
N VAL A 11 -23.74 -29.12 -14.71
CA VAL A 11 -22.95 -28.20 -13.86
C VAL A 11 -22.96 -26.79 -14.44
N ILE A 12 -22.90 -26.66 -15.76
CA ILE A 12 -22.93 -25.36 -16.45
C ILE A 12 -24.30 -24.70 -16.24
N LEU A 13 -25.39 -25.46 -16.40
CA LEU A 13 -26.74 -24.94 -16.22
C LEU A 13 -27.04 -24.57 -14.77
N SER A 14 -26.56 -25.34 -13.79
CA SER A 14 -26.74 -24.98 -12.37
C SER A 14 -26.01 -23.69 -11.98
N ASN A 15 -24.89 -23.38 -12.65
CA ASN A 15 -24.16 -22.15 -12.38
C ASN A 15 -24.82 -20.93 -13.05
N VAL A 16 -25.30 -21.09 -14.29
CA VAL A 16 -26.04 -20.03 -14.99
C VAL A 16 -27.36 -19.68 -14.28
N LEU A 17 -28.07 -20.67 -13.73
CA LEU A 17 -29.29 -20.42 -12.96
C LEU A 17 -29.01 -19.66 -11.65
N LYS A 18 -27.90 -19.98 -10.98
CA LYS A 18 -27.48 -19.31 -9.74
C LYS A 18 -27.03 -17.87 -9.99
N GLU A 19 -26.34 -17.59 -11.10
CA GLU A 19 -25.96 -16.22 -11.46
C GLU A 19 -27.18 -15.36 -11.81
N CYS A 20 -28.20 -15.92 -12.48
CA CYS A 20 -29.44 -15.20 -12.75
C CYS A 20 -30.24 -14.85 -11.49
N GLN A 21 -30.25 -15.72 -10.46
CA GLN A 21 -30.95 -15.44 -9.20
C GLN A 21 -30.21 -14.40 -8.32
N LEU A 22 -28.88 -14.34 -8.39
CA LEU A 22 -28.10 -13.34 -7.66
C LEU A 22 -28.25 -11.93 -8.25
N GLU A 23 -28.47 -11.80 -9.57
CA GLU A 23 -28.70 -10.49 -10.19
C GLU A 23 -30.11 -9.94 -9.94
N GLU A 24 -31.16 -10.77 -9.93
CA GLU A 24 -32.51 -10.34 -9.52
C GLU A 24 -32.54 -9.81 -8.08
N ALA A 25 -31.77 -10.43 -7.17
CA ALA A 25 -31.59 -9.92 -5.81
C ALA A 25 -30.85 -8.57 -5.78
N SER A 26 -29.92 -8.33 -6.71
CA SER A 26 -29.16 -7.07 -6.79
C SER A 26 -29.99 -5.92 -7.37
N GLU A 27 -30.86 -6.18 -8.35
CA GLU A 27 -31.79 -5.20 -8.92
C GLU A 27 -32.90 -4.82 -7.92
N ALA A 28 -33.41 -5.79 -7.15
CA ALA A 28 -34.35 -5.51 -6.06
C ALA A 28 -33.73 -4.60 -4.98
N PHE A 29 -32.44 -4.81 -4.66
CA PHE A 29 -31.70 -3.98 -3.72
C PHE A 29 -31.42 -2.57 -4.26
N ALA A 30 -31.13 -2.43 -5.56
CA ALA A 30 -30.90 -1.14 -6.20
C ALA A 30 -32.21 -0.30 -6.28
N SER A 31 -33.35 -0.95 -6.55
CA SER A 31 -34.67 -0.32 -6.58
C SER A 31 -35.10 0.18 -5.19
N SER A 32 -34.80 -0.58 -4.11
CA SER A 32 -35.08 -0.17 -2.73
C SER A 32 -34.26 1.06 -2.28
N ARG A 33 -33.05 1.25 -2.85
CA ARG A 33 -32.17 2.37 -2.50
C ARG A 33 -32.56 3.70 -3.17
N ALA A 34 -33.36 3.67 -4.23
CA ALA A 34 -33.84 4.85 -4.93
C ALA A 34 -35.02 5.56 -4.23
N GLY A 35 -35.65 4.93 -3.22
CA GLY A 35 -36.80 5.46 -2.48
C GLY A 35 -36.49 6.41 -1.31
N ILE A 36 -35.22 6.63 -0.94
CA ILE A 36 -34.85 7.45 0.24
C ILE A 36 -34.13 8.75 -0.20
N LYS A 37 -34.81 9.61 -0.95
CA LYS A 37 -34.41 11.03 -1.09
C LYS A 37 -35.64 11.92 -1.26
N GLY A 38 -36.16 12.41 -0.14
CA GLY A 38 -37.25 13.39 -0.15
C GLY A 38 -37.85 13.69 1.23
N GLY A 39 -37.03 14.07 2.21
CA GLY A 39 -37.51 14.45 3.55
C GLY A 39 -36.97 15.81 3.97
N LYS A 40 -37.82 16.83 3.85
CA LYS A 40 -37.59 18.22 4.28
C LYS A 40 -37.24 18.30 5.76
N THR A 41 -36.39 19.27 6.09
CA THR A 41 -36.07 19.74 7.44
C THR A 41 -37.33 20.12 8.22
N GLY A 42 -37.66 19.33 9.24
CA GLY A 42 -38.78 19.58 10.16
C GLY A 42 -38.33 19.41 11.61
N LYS A 43 -38.48 20.49 12.37
CA LYS A 43 -38.28 20.65 13.82
C LYS A 43 -38.74 19.44 14.64
N LEU A 44 -37.88 18.96 15.54
CA LEU A 44 -38.21 18.01 16.62
C LEU A 44 -38.96 18.73 17.76
N PRO A 45 -40.06 18.17 18.28
CA PRO A 45 -40.49 18.39 19.65
C PRO A 45 -40.06 17.24 20.59
N PRO A 46 -39.97 17.47 21.91
CA PRO A 46 -39.66 16.45 22.89
C PRO A 46 -40.94 15.87 23.53
N VAL A 47 -41.07 14.55 23.60
CA VAL A 47 -42.10 13.83 24.39
C VAL A 47 -41.46 12.49 24.82
N GLN A 48 -41.05 12.34 26.08
CA GLN A 48 -41.78 11.75 27.22
C GLN A 48 -42.36 10.35 26.96
N GLY A 49 -42.02 9.41 27.85
CA GLY A 49 -42.21 7.98 27.67
C GLY A 49 -43.51 7.39 28.22
N GLN A 50 -43.63 6.07 28.03
CA GLN A 50 -44.52 5.06 28.64
C GLN A 50 -43.91 3.71 28.21
N LYS A 51 -43.49 2.76 29.07
CA LYS A 51 -44.15 1.94 30.10
C LYS A 51 -45.00 0.79 29.52
N GLU A 52 -44.51 -0.44 29.76
CA GLU A 52 -45.18 -1.78 29.80
C GLU A 52 -45.97 -2.22 28.54
N GLU A 53 -45.98 -3.48 28.09
CA GLU A 53 -46.49 -4.67 28.79
C GLU A 53 -45.90 -6.00 28.24
N ASP A 54 -46.08 -7.02 29.08
CA ASP A 54 -45.86 -8.45 28.90
C ASP A 54 -46.60 -9.09 27.71
N GLY A 55 -46.11 -10.25 27.25
CA GLY A 55 -46.75 -11.01 26.17
C GLY A 55 -46.24 -12.45 26.03
N THR A 56 -46.77 -13.31 26.87
CA THR A 56 -46.67 -14.77 27.02
C THR A 56 -46.81 -15.62 25.74
N GLY A 57 -45.88 -16.58 25.55
CA GLY A 57 -46.20 -18.01 25.39
C GLY A 57 -46.54 -18.62 24.00
N VAL A 58 -46.50 -19.97 24.00
CA VAL A 58 -46.76 -20.97 22.93
C VAL A 58 -45.52 -21.26 22.06
N GLY A 59 -44.77 -22.36 22.26
CA GLY A 59 -45.15 -23.78 22.12
C GLY A 59 -44.83 -24.21 20.68
N GLY A 60 -43.89 -25.11 20.35
CA GLY A 60 -43.58 -26.39 20.94
C GLY A 60 -44.11 -27.49 20.02
N VAL A 61 -43.33 -27.99 19.05
CA VAL A 61 -43.39 -29.38 18.56
C VAL A 61 -42.13 -29.73 17.75
N GLY A 62 -41.26 -30.52 18.36
CA GLY A 62 -40.36 -31.42 17.64
C GLY A 62 -41.07 -32.75 17.41
N ALA A 63 -40.93 -33.31 16.21
CA ALA A 63 -41.31 -34.69 15.89
C ALA A 63 -40.22 -35.23 14.95
N LEU A 64 -39.34 -36.11 15.44
CA LEU A 64 -39.52 -37.57 15.51
C LEU A 64 -39.57 -38.23 14.12
N LEU A 65 -38.46 -38.90 13.81
CA LEU A 65 -38.35 -40.00 12.85
C LEU A 65 -39.39 -41.09 13.15
N PRO A 66 -39.65 -41.98 12.18
CA PRO A 66 -39.12 -43.32 12.42
C PRO A 66 -38.51 -43.98 11.17
N GLY A 67 -37.38 -44.63 11.37
CA GLY A 67 -36.97 -45.76 10.54
C GLY A 67 -37.59 -47.06 11.06
N PRO A 68 -37.67 -48.10 10.24
CA PRO A 68 -37.67 -49.48 10.70
C PRO A 68 -36.37 -50.16 10.21
N GLY A 69 -35.64 -50.93 11.00
CA GLY A 69 -36.13 -51.95 11.90
C GLY A 69 -35.78 -53.30 11.27
N SER A 70 -34.60 -53.80 11.63
CA SER A 70 -34.11 -55.14 11.34
C SER A 70 -34.72 -56.14 12.33
N ALA A 71 -35.22 -57.29 11.86
CA ALA A 71 -35.11 -58.58 12.54
C ALA A 71 -35.78 -59.74 11.75
N THR A 72 -34.98 -60.79 11.54
CA THR A 72 -35.26 -62.23 11.69
C THR A 72 -36.30 -62.96 10.83
N ASP A 73 -35.76 -63.82 9.96
CA ASP A 73 -35.83 -65.29 10.00
C ASP A 73 -37.22 -65.97 10.12
N ALA A 74 -37.63 -66.65 9.04
CA ALA A 74 -38.42 -67.87 9.11
C ALA A 74 -38.37 -68.63 7.76
N THR A 75 -37.82 -69.83 7.84
CA THR A 75 -37.89 -70.95 6.91
C THR A 75 -39.32 -71.22 6.44
N SER A 76 -39.55 -71.56 5.16
CA SER A 76 -40.26 -72.80 4.74
C SER A 76 -40.74 -72.85 3.28
N PHE A 77 -40.66 -74.08 2.75
CA PHE A 77 -41.34 -74.70 1.59
C PHE A 77 -40.85 -74.45 0.14
N PRO A 78 -40.33 -75.50 -0.53
CA PRO A 78 -40.17 -75.56 -1.97
C PRO A 78 -41.47 -76.08 -2.61
N GLY A 79 -42.10 -75.28 -3.48
CA GLY A 79 -43.37 -75.64 -4.12
C GLY A 79 -43.44 -75.18 -5.58
N SER A 80 -43.48 -76.17 -6.48
CA SER A 80 -44.15 -76.15 -7.80
C SER A 80 -43.51 -75.37 -8.96
N PRO A 81 -42.78 -76.07 -9.88
CA PRO A 81 -42.33 -75.53 -11.15
C PRO A 81 -43.38 -75.81 -12.25
N SER A 82 -44.42 -74.99 -12.37
CA SER A 82 -45.36 -75.04 -13.52
C SER A 82 -46.20 -73.77 -13.67
N ALA A 83 -45.57 -72.60 -13.87
CA ALA A 83 -46.26 -71.38 -14.31
C ALA A 83 -45.33 -70.28 -14.91
N VAL A 84 -44.08 -70.61 -15.26
CA VAL A 84 -43.04 -69.59 -15.57
C VAL A 84 -43.21 -68.95 -16.97
N THR A 85 -44.00 -69.54 -17.87
CA THR A 85 -44.10 -69.07 -19.27
C THR A 85 -45.11 -67.93 -19.47
N SER A 86 -46.17 -67.84 -18.65
CA SER A 86 -47.21 -66.79 -18.79
C SER A 86 -46.87 -65.50 -18.02
N GLN A 87 -46.08 -65.61 -16.94
CA GLN A 87 -45.64 -64.47 -16.13
C GLN A 87 -44.55 -63.65 -16.85
N ALA A 88 -43.61 -64.33 -17.51
CA ALA A 88 -42.56 -63.70 -18.32
C ALA A 88 -43.11 -62.86 -19.49
N MET A 89 -44.25 -63.25 -20.09
CA MET A 89 -44.92 -62.47 -21.14
C MET A 89 -45.57 -61.20 -20.58
N HIS A 90 -46.21 -61.26 -19.41
CA HIS A 90 -46.79 -60.09 -18.74
C HIS A 90 -45.71 -59.12 -18.24
N ASP A 91 -44.59 -59.63 -17.74
CA ASP A 91 -43.45 -58.81 -17.32
C ASP A 91 -42.76 -58.15 -18.52
N ARG A 92 -42.68 -58.83 -19.67
CA ARG A 92 -42.22 -58.23 -20.93
C ARG A 92 -43.13 -57.11 -21.41
N GLN A 93 -44.45 -57.29 -21.37
CA GLN A 93 -45.42 -56.24 -21.72
C GLN A 93 -45.36 -55.04 -20.73
N ARG A 94 -45.11 -55.29 -19.44
CA ARG A 94 -44.88 -54.23 -18.45
C ARG A 94 -43.56 -53.50 -18.71
N ALA A 95 -42.49 -54.21 -19.04
CA ALA A 95 -41.20 -53.62 -19.40
C ALA A 95 -41.31 -52.74 -20.64
N GLU A 96 -41.99 -53.21 -21.70
CA GLU A 96 -42.23 -52.44 -22.93
C GLU A 96 -43.06 -51.18 -22.67
N ARG A 97 -44.09 -51.25 -21.81
CA ARG A 97 -44.87 -50.06 -21.40
C ARG A 97 -44.03 -49.07 -20.59
N VAL A 98 -43.18 -49.54 -19.68
CA VAL A 98 -42.27 -48.69 -18.90
C VAL A 98 -41.22 -48.05 -19.80
N GLU A 99 -40.70 -48.76 -20.81
CA GLU A 99 -39.77 -48.22 -21.78
C GLU A 99 -40.42 -47.18 -22.69
N ALA A 100 -41.63 -47.44 -23.21
CA ALA A 100 -42.39 -46.47 -23.98
C ALA A 100 -42.70 -45.20 -23.16
N GLN A 101 -43.06 -45.35 -21.88
CA GLN A 101 -43.29 -44.22 -20.98
C GLN A 101 -41.99 -43.44 -20.71
N ARG A 102 -40.85 -44.13 -20.55
CA ARG A 102 -39.52 -43.48 -20.41
C ARG A 102 -39.12 -42.71 -21.67
N GLN A 103 -39.41 -43.23 -22.87
CA GLN A 103 -39.13 -42.53 -24.12
C GLN A 103 -39.99 -41.27 -24.27
N LEU A 104 -41.27 -41.33 -23.91
CA LEU A 104 -42.15 -40.15 -23.91
C LEU A 104 -41.67 -39.07 -22.93
N LEU A 105 -41.27 -39.46 -21.72
CA LEU A 105 -40.71 -38.51 -20.74
C LEU A 105 -39.39 -37.89 -21.21
N ARG A 106 -38.53 -38.66 -21.88
CA ARG A 106 -37.29 -38.14 -22.46
C ARG A 106 -37.57 -37.11 -23.55
N LYS A 107 -38.50 -37.40 -24.46
CA LYS A 107 -38.92 -36.45 -25.51
C LYS A 107 -39.50 -35.17 -24.92
N LYS A 108 -40.39 -35.28 -23.92
CA LYS A 108 -40.93 -34.10 -23.21
C LYS A 108 -39.84 -33.27 -22.53
N HIS A 109 -38.89 -33.92 -21.86
CA HIS A 109 -37.78 -33.21 -21.23
C HIS A 109 -36.83 -32.57 -22.25
N GLU A 110 -36.63 -33.18 -23.41
CA GLU A 110 -35.83 -32.61 -24.49
C GLU A 110 -36.52 -31.37 -25.09
N GLU A 111 -37.83 -31.44 -25.33
CA GLU A 111 -38.64 -30.29 -25.77
C GLU A 111 -38.66 -29.15 -24.73
N GLU A 112 -38.84 -29.48 -23.45
CA GLU A 112 -38.75 -28.52 -22.34
C GLU A 112 -37.38 -27.86 -22.30
N PHE A 113 -36.32 -28.66 -22.46
CA PHE A 113 -34.95 -28.18 -22.43
C PHE A 113 -34.64 -27.26 -23.61
N GLU A 114 -35.06 -27.63 -24.82
CA GLU A 114 -34.92 -26.78 -26.01
C GLU A 114 -35.71 -25.47 -25.87
N ASN A 115 -36.93 -25.52 -25.31
CA ASN A 115 -37.73 -24.33 -25.04
C ASN A 115 -37.06 -23.41 -24.02
N VAL A 116 -36.51 -23.97 -22.94
CA VAL A 116 -35.73 -23.21 -21.93
C VAL A 116 -34.48 -22.60 -22.58
N GLN A 117 -33.73 -23.35 -23.38
CA GLN A 117 -32.55 -22.81 -24.07
C GLN A 117 -32.92 -21.68 -25.04
N ARG A 118 -34.01 -21.83 -25.79
CA ARG A 118 -34.50 -20.81 -26.73
C ARG A 118 -34.90 -19.54 -25.99
N GLU A 119 -35.58 -19.67 -24.84
CA GLU A 119 -35.98 -18.52 -24.03
C GLU A 119 -34.77 -17.82 -23.39
N VAL A 120 -33.80 -18.58 -22.88
CA VAL A 120 -32.55 -18.02 -22.34
C VAL A 120 -31.79 -17.26 -23.42
N LYS A 121 -31.67 -17.83 -24.63
CA LYS A 121 -31.01 -17.18 -25.76
C LYS A 121 -31.74 -15.88 -26.15
N ARG A 122 -33.07 -15.92 -26.25
CA ARG A 122 -33.90 -14.74 -26.55
C ARG A 122 -33.72 -13.63 -25.52
N ARG A 123 -33.72 -13.97 -24.22
CA ARG A 123 -33.48 -13.01 -23.13
C ARG A 123 -32.07 -12.41 -23.20
N LEU A 124 -31.07 -13.22 -23.51
CA LEU A 124 -29.69 -12.76 -23.61
C LEU A 124 -29.49 -11.82 -24.81
N GLU A 125 -30.14 -12.09 -25.94
CA GLU A 125 -30.17 -11.21 -27.11
C GLU A 125 -30.90 -9.90 -26.80
N ALA A 126 -32.07 -9.95 -26.16
CA ALA A 126 -32.78 -8.75 -25.72
C ALA A 126 -31.94 -7.89 -24.76
N LYS A 127 -31.24 -8.51 -23.80
CA LYS A 127 -30.30 -7.82 -22.90
C LYS A 127 -29.10 -7.20 -23.64
N LYS A 128 -28.61 -7.83 -24.71
CA LYS A 128 -27.55 -7.25 -25.55
C LYS A 128 -28.06 -6.02 -26.30
N VAL A 129 -29.20 -6.14 -26.97
CA VAL A 129 -29.82 -5.03 -27.71
C VAL A 129 -30.08 -3.82 -26.81
N ARG A 130 -30.60 -4.05 -25.59
CA ARG A 130 -30.82 -2.97 -24.62
C ARG A 130 -29.53 -2.27 -24.22
N ARG A 131 -28.46 -3.03 -23.91
CA ARG A 131 -27.16 -2.45 -23.57
C ARG A 131 -26.53 -1.69 -24.73
N ASP A 132 -26.66 -2.21 -25.94
CA ASP A 132 -26.14 -1.55 -27.15
C ASP A 132 -26.89 -0.24 -27.43
N ALA A 133 -28.21 -0.21 -27.18
CA ALA A 133 -29.01 1.01 -27.28
C ALA A 133 -28.61 2.05 -26.20
N GLU A 134 -28.47 1.64 -24.94
CA GLU A 134 -28.01 2.50 -23.84
C GLU A 134 -26.60 3.07 -24.13
N PHE A 135 -25.71 2.23 -24.65
CA PHE A 135 -24.37 2.64 -25.08
C PHE A 135 -24.43 3.63 -26.26
N GLY A 136 -25.29 3.38 -27.25
CA GLY A 136 -25.50 4.27 -28.39
C GLY A 136 -25.99 5.65 -27.97
N MET A 137 -26.95 5.71 -27.03
CA MET A 137 -27.45 6.97 -26.47
C MET A 137 -26.36 7.74 -25.72
N MET A 138 -25.63 7.06 -24.83
CA MET A 138 -24.53 7.68 -24.08
C MET A 138 -23.42 8.18 -25.01
N MET A 139 -23.06 7.39 -26.03
CA MET A 139 -22.04 7.78 -27.00
C MET A 139 -22.50 8.97 -27.85
N ALA A 140 -23.77 9.01 -28.26
CA ALA A 140 -24.33 10.15 -28.99
C ALA A 140 -24.29 11.44 -28.14
N GLU A 141 -24.59 11.35 -26.84
CA GLU A 141 -24.49 12.47 -25.91
C GLU A 141 -23.04 12.96 -25.72
N ILE A 142 -22.07 12.03 -25.67
CA ILE A 142 -20.65 12.39 -25.58
C ILE A 142 -20.19 13.06 -26.88
N LEU A 143 -20.54 12.50 -28.04
CA LEU A 143 -20.15 13.02 -29.34
C LEU A 143 -20.80 14.37 -29.64
N SER A 144 -22.06 14.58 -29.25
CA SER A 144 -22.70 15.89 -29.36
C SER A 144 -22.02 16.90 -28.42
N GLY A 145 -21.71 16.52 -27.18
CA GLY A 145 -21.00 17.35 -26.23
C GLY A 145 -19.55 17.70 -26.63
N MET A 146 -18.92 16.92 -27.53
CA MET A 146 -17.59 17.22 -28.08
C MET A 146 -17.62 18.22 -29.25
N ARG A 147 -18.76 18.42 -29.91
CA ARG A 147 -18.86 19.10 -31.21
C ARG A 147 -19.14 20.61 -31.13
N ASP A 148 -18.83 21.24 -30.00
CA ASP A 148 -18.77 22.70 -29.78
C ASP A 148 -20.01 23.41 -29.20
N ASP A 149 -21.09 22.70 -28.83
CA ASP A 149 -22.33 23.37 -28.36
C ASP A 149 -22.31 23.85 -26.91
N GLY A 150 -21.17 23.76 -26.20
CA GLY A 150 -21.01 24.27 -24.83
C GLY A 150 -21.99 23.69 -23.79
N THR A 151 -22.76 22.68 -24.16
CA THR A 151 -23.86 22.09 -23.39
C THR A 151 -23.69 20.56 -23.38
N GLY A 152 -24.14 19.91 -22.29
CA GLY A 152 -24.08 18.46 -22.14
C GLY A 152 -23.04 17.93 -21.14
N PHE A 153 -22.81 16.62 -21.20
CA PHE A 153 -22.00 15.86 -20.25
C PHE A 153 -20.54 16.34 -20.17
N VAL A 154 -19.90 16.63 -21.31
CA VAL A 154 -18.50 17.08 -21.36
C VAL A 154 -18.32 18.42 -20.65
N GLN A 155 -19.27 19.35 -20.79
CA GLN A 155 -19.22 20.64 -20.09
C GLN A 155 -19.38 20.45 -18.58
N SER A 156 -20.26 19.55 -18.14
CA SER A 156 -20.44 19.21 -16.73
C SER A 156 -19.15 18.62 -16.14
N MET A 157 -18.46 17.74 -16.88
CA MET A 157 -17.15 17.23 -16.49
C MET A 157 -16.09 18.33 -16.42
N ARG A 158 -16.03 19.23 -17.42
CA ARG A 158 -15.10 20.38 -17.40
C ARG A 158 -15.35 21.28 -16.19
N ALA A 159 -16.62 21.61 -15.92
CA ALA A 159 -17.00 22.39 -14.75
C ALA A 159 -16.60 21.70 -13.43
N LEU A 160 -16.74 20.37 -13.35
CA LEU A 160 -16.30 19.59 -12.20
C LEU A 160 -14.77 19.66 -12.03
N VAL A 161 -14.00 19.49 -13.11
CA VAL A 161 -12.53 19.61 -13.10
C VAL A 161 -12.11 21.03 -12.69
N GLU A 162 -12.68 22.06 -13.30
CA GLU A 162 -12.41 23.45 -12.91
C GLU A 162 -12.76 23.74 -11.45
N SER A 163 -13.87 23.19 -10.96
CA SER A 163 -14.26 23.36 -9.55
C SER A 163 -13.25 22.69 -8.62
N ALA A 164 -12.71 21.53 -9.02
CA ALA A 164 -11.66 20.84 -8.29
C ALA A 164 -10.35 21.63 -8.30
N ASP A 165 -9.97 22.20 -9.44
CA ASP A 165 -8.78 23.06 -9.57
C ASP A 165 -8.90 24.34 -8.75
N LYS A 166 -10.06 25.02 -8.82
CA LYS A 166 -10.36 26.21 -8.01
C LYS A 166 -10.29 25.89 -6.51
N ARG A 167 -10.83 24.75 -6.09
CA ARG A 167 -10.76 24.28 -4.70
C ARG A 167 -9.32 23.99 -4.27
N GLU A 168 -8.54 23.33 -5.11
CA GLU A 168 -7.15 23.02 -4.82
C GLU A 168 -6.30 24.30 -4.77
N ALA A 169 -6.52 25.25 -5.69
CA ALA A 169 -5.86 26.56 -5.66
C ALA A 169 -6.18 27.34 -4.38
N ARG A 170 -7.45 27.34 -3.94
CA ARG A 170 -7.85 27.93 -2.65
C ARG A 170 -7.17 27.25 -1.47
N ARG A 171 -7.09 25.91 -1.47
CA ARG A 171 -6.39 25.12 -0.45
C ARG A 171 -4.91 25.49 -0.40
N ARG A 172 -4.22 25.54 -1.55
CA ARG A 172 -2.81 25.94 -1.62
C ARG A 172 -2.59 27.36 -1.10
N LYS A 173 -3.44 28.32 -1.49
CA LYS A 173 -3.38 29.69 -0.97
C LYS A 173 -3.56 29.75 0.54
N SER A 174 -4.50 28.98 1.10
CA SER A 174 -4.72 28.90 2.54
C SER A 174 -3.54 28.27 3.29
N VAL A 175 -2.97 27.19 2.75
CA VAL A 175 -1.76 26.56 3.32
C VAL A 175 -0.57 27.52 3.25
N HIS A 176 -0.40 28.25 2.14
CA HIS A 176 0.64 29.26 2.02
C HIS A 176 0.45 30.40 3.03
N ALA A 177 -0.77 30.94 3.18
CA ALA A 177 -1.04 32.02 4.12
C ALA A 177 -0.79 31.60 5.58
N SER A 178 -1.20 30.38 5.95
CA SER A 178 -0.89 29.83 7.28
C SER A 178 0.61 29.60 7.48
N TRP A 179 1.31 29.06 6.47
CA TRP A 179 2.75 28.86 6.54
C TRP A 179 3.51 30.17 6.70
N GLN A 180 3.12 31.19 5.92
CA GLN A 180 3.69 32.53 6.01
C GLN A 180 3.57 33.09 7.42
N LYS A 181 2.36 33.04 7.99
CA LYS A 181 2.09 33.58 9.33
C LYS A 181 2.76 32.80 10.45
N ASP A 182 2.58 31.47 10.45
CA ASP A 182 2.92 30.63 11.60
C ASP A 182 4.39 30.19 11.60
N VAL A 183 5.02 30.12 10.42
CA VAL A 183 6.41 29.67 10.25
C VAL A 183 7.31 30.84 9.88
N PHE A 184 7.07 31.48 8.74
CA PHE A 184 8.00 32.48 8.20
C PHE A 184 8.04 33.74 9.07
N ASP A 185 6.90 34.37 9.31
CA ASP A 185 6.81 35.61 10.10
C ASP A 185 7.29 35.35 11.54
N TYR A 186 7.00 34.17 12.11
CA TYR A 186 7.49 33.80 13.44
C TYR A 186 9.03 33.75 13.52
N ILE A 187 9.68 33.12 12.55
CA ILE A 187 11.15 33.05 12.48
C ILE A 187 11.73 34.44 12.20
N GLN A 188 11.14 35.16 11.24
CA GLN A 188 11.61 36.49 10.84
C GLN A 188 11.53 37.47 12.02
N ASN A 189 10.44 37.46 12.77
CA ASN A 189 10.27 38.28 13.97
C ASN A 189 11.33 37.97 15.05
N GLN A 190 11.73 36.70 15.22
CA GLN A 190 12.81 36.36 16.15
C GLN A 190 14.17 36.89 15.67
N VAL A 191 14.44 36.76 14.37
CA VAL A 191 15.68 37.24 13.77
C VAL A 191 15.74 38.76 13.87
N GLU A 192 14.66 39.45 13.53
CA GLU A 192 14.55 40.91 13.59
C GLU A 192 14.73 41.42 15.03
N LYS A 193 14.06 40.82 16.01
CA LYS A 193 14.25 41.17 17.43
C LYS A 193 15.71 41.02 17.89
N LYS A 194 16.43 40.02 17.37
CA LYS A 194 17.86 39.83 17.67
C LYS A 194 18.73 40.82 16.91
N LEU A 195 18.38 41.13 15.67
CA LEU A 195 19.09 42.09 14.84
C LEU A 195 18.98 43.51 15.42
N GLN A 196 17.79 43.92 15.87
CA GLN A 196 17.55 45.22 16.51
C GLN A 196 18.34 45.39 17.82
N ARG A 197 18.66 44.29 18.52
CA ARG A 197 19.53 44.33 19.71
C ARG A 197 21.01 44.53 19.38
N ILE A 198 21.44 44.25 18.15
CA ILE A 198 22.83 44.39 17.74
C ILE A 198 23.07 45.84 17.34
N THR A 199 23.79 46.57 18.19
CA THR A 199 24.22 47.94 17.88
C THR A 199 25.43 47.93 16.94
N ARG A 200 25.55 48.96 16.09
CA ARG A 200 26.68 49.11 15.17
C ARG A 200 28.03 49.15 15.90
N ASN A 201 28.07 49.79 17.06
CA ASN A 201 29.28 49.85 17.89
C ASN A 201 29.63 48.46 18.45
N GLY A 202 28.64 47.73 18.99
CA GLY A 202 28.87 46.36 19.46
C GLY A 202 29.35 45.40 18.36
N LEU A 203 28.92 45.61 17.11
CA LEU A 203 29.43 44.85 15.97
C LEU A 203 30.89 45.18 15.66
N LYS A 204 31.27 46.46 15.69
CA LYS A 204 32.67 46.89 15.51
C LYS A 204 33.57 46.34 16.62
N ASP A 205 33.12 46.40 17.87
CA ASP A 205 33.87 45.89 19.03
C ASP A 205 34.07 44.38 18.94
N ARG A 206 33.01 43.63 18.55
CA ARG A 206 33.11 42.20 18.27
C ARG A 206 34.12 41.93 17.15
N HIS A 207 34.05 42.66 16.03
CA HIS A 207 34.97 42.47 14.91
C HIS A 207 36.41 42.73 15.35
N ARG A 208 36.65 43.84 16.08
CA ARG A 208 37.96 44.19 16.62
C ARG A 208 38.49 43.12 17.57
N MET A 209 37.63 42.54 18.42
CA MET A 209 38.01 41.46 19.33
C MET A 209 38.38 40.18 18.58
N ILE A 210 37.57 39.73 17.61
CA ILE A 210 37.88 38.53 16.79
C ILE A 210 39.20 38.74 16.03
N TYR A 211 39.35 39.90 15.39
CA TYR A 211 40.56 40.24 14.68
C TYR A 211 41.78 40.36 15.61
N GLY A 212 41.59 40.91 16.81
CA GLY A 212 42.62 40.96 17.85
C GLY A 212 43.11 39.59 18.29
N LYS A 213 42.20 38.61 18.45
CA LYS A 213 42.56 37.21 18.74
C LYS A 213 43.38 36.60 17.60
N PHE A 214 42.97 36.83 16.36
CA PHE A 214 43.73 36.38 15.19
C PHE A 214 45.15 36.98 15.15
N LEU A 215 45.29 38.29 15.36
CA LEU A 215 46.60 38.94 15.42
C LEU A 215 47.46 38.41 16.58
N LYS A 216 46.85 38.11 17.73
CA LYS A 216 47.56 37.52 18.86
C LYS A 216 48.10 36.13 18.51
N ALA A 217 47.28 35.30 17.86
CA ALA A 217 47.70 33.98 17.41
C ALA A 217 48.84 34.05 16.37
N ILE A 218 48.85 35.05 15.48
CA ILE A 218 49.97 35.29 14.55
C ILE A 218 51.25 35.70 15.29
N LYS A 219 51.15 36.41 16.41
CA LYS A 219 52.32 36.80 17.19
C LYS A 219 52.89 35.63 18.00
N GLU A 220 52.03 34.77 18.52
CA GLU A 220 52.44 33.60 19.32
C GLU A 220 53.05 32.48 18.44
N ARG A 221 52.68 32.38 17.16
CA ARG A 221 53.25 31.41 16.21
C ARG A 221 53.69 32.06 14.91
N THR A 222 54.85 31.65 14.40
CA THR A 222 55.42 32.12 13.13
C THR A 222 54.49 31.93 11.91
N ALA A 223 53.57 30.96 11.96
CA ALA A 223 52.57 30.74 10.91
C ALA A 223 51.25 30.16 11.47
N ILE A 224 50.12 30.65 10.95
CA ILE A 224 48.79 30.04 11.12
C ILE A 224 48.44 29.32 9.82
N PHE A 225 48.25 28.01 9.91
CA PHE A 225 47.80 27.19 8.79
C PHE A 225 46.27 27.27 8.66
N ARG A 226 45.75 27.48 7.45
CA ARG A 226 44.30 27.69 7.22
C ARG A 226 43.51 26.38 7.19
N ASP A 227 44.21 25.28 6.92
CA ASP A 227 43.69 23.92 6.75
C ASP A 227 43.69 23.11 8.06
N ILE A 228 44.60 23.42 8.99
CA ILE A 228 44.69 22.74 10.29
C ILE A 228 44.21 23.68 11.40
N VAL A 229 43.00 23.42 11.93
CA VAL A 229 42.45 24.20 13.04
C VAL A 229 43.03 23.72 14.37
N ALA A 230 44.01 24.46 14.89
CA ALA A 230 44.54 24.27 16.23
C ALA A 230 43.70 25.04 17.26
N LYS A 231 42.67 24.38 17.82
CA LYS A 231 41.68 24.97 18.74
C LYS A 231 42.29 25.67 19.95
N ASP A 232 43.44 25.20 20.42
CA ASP A 232 44.10 25.70 21.62
C ASP A 232 44.70 27.11 21.42
N ILE A 233 44.96 27.48 20.17
CA ILE A 233 45.65 28.75 19.82
C ILE A 233 44.68 29.69 19.13
N TYR A 234 43.95 29.20 18.13
CA TYR A 234 43.02 30.00 17.36
C TYR A 234 41.97 29.15 16.69
N ASP A 235 40.70 29.44 16.97
CA ASP A 235 39.56 28.87 16.27
C ASP A 235 38.95 29.90 15.30
N PRO A 236 39.08 29.73 13.98
CA PRO A 236 38.47 30.65 13.01
C PRO A 236 36.94 30.64 13.07
N PHE A 237 36.34 29.58 13.65
CA PHE A 237 34.90 29.42 13.77
C PHE A 237 34.33 29.94 15.09
N GLU A 238 35.13 30.61 15.93
CA GLU A 238 34.62 31.26 17.13
C GLU A 238 33.54 32.31 16.79
N SER A 239 33.63 32.90 15.59
CA SER A 239 32.61 33.78 15.02
C SER A 239 31.25 33.09 14.79
N HIS A 240 31.15 31.77 14.82
CA HIS A 240 29.88 31.06 14.71
C HIS A 240 29.03 31.14 15.98
N GLN A 241 29.64 31.40 17.14
CA GLN A 241 28.92 31.64 18.41
C GLN A 241 28.00 32.87 18.31
N TYR A 242 28.31 33.72 17.35
CA TYR A 242 27.75 35.03 17.15
C TYR A 242 26.67 35.09 16.06
N ILE A 243 26.45 33.96 15.38
CA ILE A 243 25.37 33.77 14.42
C ILE A 243 24.03 33.87 15.15
N ILE A 244 23.07 34.57 14.54
CA ILE A 244 21.72 34.70 15.06
C ILE A 244 21.03 33.33 14.97
N ARG A 245 21.00 32.62 16.10
CA ARG A 245 20.22 31.37 16.23
C ARG A 245 18.74 31.72 16.43
N TYR A 246 17.82 30.96 15.87
CA TYR A 246 16.38 31.09 16.15
C TYR A 246 15.86 29.79 16.77
N SER A 247 14.78 29.89 17.53
CA SER A 247 14.12 28.73 18.13
C SER A 247 13.00 28.24 17.22
N THR A 248 13.00 26.94 16.93
CA THR A 248 11.91 26.25 16.24
C THR A 248 10.85 25.71 17.21
N LYS A 249 11.07 25.82 18.53
CA LYS A 249 10.12 25.38 19.54
C LYS A 249 8.84 26.21 19.43
N GLY A 250 7.70 25.54 19.21
CA GLY A 250 6.38 26.17 19.12
C GLY A 250 5.96 26.61 17.71
N VAL A 251 6.82 26.41 16.69
CA VAL A 251 6.43 26.64 15.29
C VAL A 251 5.40 25.60 14.88
N LYS A 252 4.25 26.07 14.36
CA LYS A 252 3.21 25.21 13.80
C LYS A 252 3.37 25.14 12.29
N ASP A 253 3.92 24.05 11.79
CA ASP A 253 4.05 23.84 10.35
C ASP A 253 2.75 23.27 9.76
N PRO A 254 2.04 23.99 8.87
CA PRO A 254 0.82 23.49 8.25
C PRO A 254 1.05 22.26 7.38
N THR A 255 2.27 22.04 6.86
CA THR A 255 2.59 20.84 6.07
C THR A 255 2.62 19.57 6.92
N LEU A 256 2.98 19.70 8.21
CA LEU A 256 2.97 18.61 9.17
C LEU A 256 1.59 18.41 9.83
N SER A 257 0.62 19.29 9.58
CA SER A 257 -0.73 19.22 10.16
C SER A 257 -1.42 17.88 9.90
N ALA A 258 -1.25 17.28 8.72
CA ALA A 258 -1.84 15.98 8.40
C ALA A 258 -1.22 14.85 9.24
N VAL A 259 0.11 14.88 9.44
CA VAL A 259 0.82 13.89 10.27
C VAL A 259 0.43 14.08 11.74
N ALA A 260 0.38 15.32 12.21
CA ALA A 260 -0.04 15.67 13.56
C ALA A 260 -1.50 15.24 13.83
N ARG A 261 -2.41 15.47 12.87
CA ARG A 261 -3.81 15.01 12.97
C ARG A 261 -3.90 13.50 13.09
N ARG A 262 -3.18 12.75 12.25
CA ARG A 262 -3.14 11.28 12.33
C ARG A 262 -2.63 10.79 13.68
N ILE A 263 -1.62 11.46 14.24
CA ILE A 263 -1.10 11.11 15.57
C ILE A 263 -2.13 11.42 16.65
N GLN A 264 -2.82 12.55 16.56
CA GLN A 264 -3.91 12.90 17.45
C GLN A 264 -5.04 11.88 17.40
N GLU A 265 -5.45 11.44 16.21
CA GLU A 265 -6.45 10.37 16.01
C GLU A 265 -6.00 9.06 16.66
N LEU A 266 -4.73 8.66 16.48
CA LEU A 266 -4.17 7.46 17.13
C LEU A 266 -4.14 7.59 18.66
N GLN A 267 -3.82 8.77 19.18
CA GLN A 267 -3.81 9.04 20.62
C GLN A 267 -5.23 8.96 21.21
N GLN A 268 -6.26 9.40 20.49
CA GLN A 268 -7.66 9.26 20.91
C GLN A 268 -8.10 7.80 20.98
N LEU A 269 -7.49 6.92 20.18
CA LEU A 269 -7.69 5.46 20.24
C LEU A 269 -6.85 4.78 21.34
N GLY A 270 -6.14 5.53 22.18
CA GLY A 270 -5.26 4.99 23.22
C GLY A 270 -3.93 4.46 22.71
N VAL A 271 -3.63 4.61 21.42
CA VAL A 271 -2.34 4.22 20.85
C VAL A 271 -1.33 5.33 21.13
N LYS A 272 -0.24 5.01 21.84
CA LYS A 272 0.89 5.91 22.05
C LYS A 272 1.63 6.13 20.72
N ALA A 273 1.16 7.07 19.92
CA ALA A 273 1.79 7.49 18.68
C ALA A 273 2.66 8.73 18.93
N THR A 274 3.91 8.67 18.46
CA THR A 274 4.84 9.79 18.40
C THR A 274 5.00 10.25 16.95
N MET A 275 5.44 11.50 16.75
CA MET A 275 5.84 11.96 15.41
C MET A 275 6.88 10.99 14.84
N PRO A 276 6.66 10.42 13.63
CA PRO A 276 7.67 9.60 13.00
C PRO A 276 8.92 10.46 12.81
N PRO A 277 10.13 9.90 12.99
CA PRO A 277 11.35 10.64 12.69
C PRO A 277 11.31 11.10 11.24
N ALA A 278 11.80 12.31 10.98
CA ALA A 278 11.85 12.87 9.63
C ALA A 278 12.54 11.85 8.71
N HIS A 279 11.89 11.50 7.60
CA HIS A 279 12.46 10.58 6.62
C HIS A 279 13.55 11.31 5.85
N THR A 280 14.75 11.38 6.43
CA THR A 280 15.94 11.82 5.71
C THR A 280 16.36 10.71 4.74
N ARG A 281 17.17 11.02 3.72
CA ARG A 281 17.88 9.97 2.96
C ARG A 281 18.52 9.01 3.98
N TYR A 282 18.51 7.71 3.69
CA TYR A 282 19.19 6.72 4.51
C TYR A 282 20.69 7.04 4.55
N THR A 283 21.08 7.92 5.46
CA THR A 283 22.45 8.21 5.82
C THR A 283 22.80 7.31 6.97
N LEU A 284 23.96 6.69 6.89
CA LEU A 284 24.50 5.90 7.98
C LEU A 284 24.60 6.79 9.23
N ASP A 285 24.13 6.30 10.37
CA ASP A 285 24.06 7.05 11.64
C ASP A 285 25.44 7.66 11.98
N PRO A 286 25.58 8.98 12.22
CA PRO A 286 26.85 9.63 12.54
C PRO A 286 27.62 8.99 13.70
N THR A 287 26.93 8.38 14.66
CA THR A 287 27.58 7.64 15.75
C THR A 287 28.37 6.42 15.26
N LYS A 288 27.99 5.87 14.10
CA LYS A 288 28.70 4.79 13.41
C LYS A 288 29.85 5.29 12.53
N TRP A 289 30.02 6.62 12.36
CA TRP A 289 31.14 7.19 11.61
C TRP A 289 32.41 7.28 12.46
N SER A 290 32.29 7.44 13.77
CA SER A 290 33.43 7.57 14.69
C SER A 290 33.90 6.25 15.29
N GLY A 291 33.20 5.14 15.00
CA GLY A 291 33.60 3.81 15.48
C GLY A 291 34.66 3.18 14.57
N PRO A 292 35.53 2.30 15.11
CA PRO A 292 36.46 1.51 14.30
C PRO A 292 35.76 0.64 13.25
N VAL A 293 34.45 0.42 13.42
CA VAL A 293 33.54 -0.40 12.61
C VAL A 293 33.54 -0.05 11.11
N ILE A 294 33.88 1.19 10.73
CA ILE A 294 33.97 1.61 9.32
C ILE A 294 35.33 2.25 9.09
N GLN A 295 36.35 1.41 8.94
CA GLN A 295 37.63 1.85 8.42
C GLN A 295 37.55 1.90 6.90
N SER A 296 37.75 3.08 6.32
CA SER A 296 38.09 3.19 4.91
C SER A 296 39.46 2.55 4.70
N SER A 297 39.54 1.46 3.95
CA SER A 297 40.82 1.00 3.44
C SER A 297 41.44 2.10 2.57
N ALA A 298 42.76 2.14 2.45
CA ALA A 298 43.47 3.13 1.63
C ALA A 298 43.02 3.16 0.14
N ILE A 299 42.22 2.18 -0.29
CA ILE A 299 41.67 2.02 -1.64
C ILE A 299 40.16 2.40 -1.70
N GLY A 300 39.57 2.83 -0.59
CA GLY A 300 38.16 3.26 -0.52
C GLY A 300 37.15 2.14 -0.29
N HIS A 301 37.60 0.96 0.14
CA HIS A 301 36.69 -0.13 0.54
C HIS A 301 36.39 -0.07 2.03
N MET A 302 35.11 -0.17 2.42
CA MET A 302 34.71 -0.31 3.82
C MET A 302 34.86 -1.76 4.25
N ASN A 303 35.78 -2.03 5.17
CA ASN A 303 35.97 -3.34 5.78
C ASN A 303 35.39 -3.35 7.19
N ALA A 304 34.90 -4.50 7.64
CA ALA A 304 34.56 -4.71 9.05
C ALA A 304 35.85 -4.80 9.89
N ASP A 305 35.71 -4.67 11.21
CA ASP A 305 36.82 -4.73 12.19
C ASP A 305 37.68 -6.01 12.09
N ASP A 306 37.16 -7.08 11.51
CA ASP A 306 37.85 -8.36 11.28
C ASP A 306 38.65 -8.41 9.97
N GLY A 307 38.71 -7.31 9.22
CA GLY A 307 39.34 -7.26 7.90
C GLY A 307 38.54 -7.96 6.81
N SER A 308 37.32 -8.44 7.11
CA SER A 308 36.42 -8.97 6.10
C SER A 308 35.75 -7.82 5.35
N VAL A 309 35.53 -8.01 4.04
CA VAL A 309 34.67 -7.12 3.28
C VAL A 309 33.28 -7.19 3.91
N ILE A 310 32.71 -6.03 4.27
CA ILE A 310 31.35 -5.96 4.82
C ILE A 310 30.37 -6.48 3.77
N ASN A 311 30.10 -7.77 3.83
CA ASN A 311 29.02 -8.38 3.07
C ASN A 311 27.72 -8.00 3.79
N VAL A 312 27.04 -6.97 3.28
CA VAL A 312 25.70 -6.51 3.70
C VAL A 312 24.61 -7.61 3.50
N SER A 313 24.98 -8.87 3.29
CA SER A 313 24.11 -9.96 2.82
C SER A 313 23.63 -10.93 3.91
N LYS A 314 24.11 -10.85 5.16
CA LYS A 314 23.66 -11.77 6.22
C LYS A 314 22.62 -11.10 7.12
N GLY A 315 21.40 -10.93 6.60
CA GLY A 315 20.29 -10.44 7.41
C GLY A 315 18.97 -10.06 6.73
N ASN A 316 18.78 -10.27 5.41
CA ASN A 316 17.48 -10.52 4.75
C ASN A 316 17.69 -10.60 3.22
N PRO A 317 17.56 -11.76 2.56
CA PRO A 317 17.89 -11.90 1.14
C PRO A 317 16.74 -11.56 0.16
N LEU A 318 15.74 -10.78 0.57
CA LEU A 318 14.62 -10.40 -0.31
C LEU A 318 14.21 -8.94 -0.15
N ARG A 319 15.07 -7.98 -0.56
CA ARG A 319 14.60 -6.70 -1.18
C ARG A 319 15.64 -5.69 -1.67
N TYR A 320 16.90 -6.06 -1.88
CA TYR A 320 17.83 -5.14 -2.55
C TYR A 320 18.53 -5.83 -3.70
N LYS A 321 17.77 -6.06 -4.78
CA LYS A 321 18.33 -5.90 -6.12
C LYS A 321 18.82 -4.46 -6.18
N SER A 322 20.12 -4.31 -6.04
CA SER A 322 20.89 -3.10 -6.28
C SER A 322 20.56 -2.54 -7.67
N LEU A 323 19.59 -1.62 -7.70
CA LEU A 323 19.44 -0.59 -8.73
C LEU A 323 19.98 0.74 -8.22
N ILE A 324 21.03 0.71 -7.39
CA ILE A 324 21.93 1.86 -7.29
C ILE A 324 22.94 1.68 -8.42
N ARG A 325 22.49 1.96 -9.66
CA ARG A 325 23.40 2.52 -10.64
C ARG A 325 23.64 3.95 -10.14
N PRO A 326 24.88 4.39 -9.90
CA PRO A 326 25.14 5.82 -9.92
C PRO A 326 24.79 6.27 -11.35
N LEU A 327 23.58 6.80 -11.53
CA LEU A 327 23.29 7.65 -12.67
C LEU A 327 24.19 8.86 -12.47
N LEU A 328 25.38 8.82 -13.05
CA LEU A 328 25.94 10.02 -13.63
C LEU A 328 24.98 10.38 -14.77
N ASP A 329 23.97 11.18 -14.44
CA ASP A 329 23.30 11.98 -15.44
C ASP A 329 24.41 12.71 -16.19
N HIS A 330 24.49 12.46 -17.51
CA HIS A 330 25.32 13.11 -18.55
C HIS A 330 26.29 12.25 -19.39
N TYR A 331 26.51 10.95 -19.15
CA TYR A 331 27.26 10.12 -20.13
C TYR A 331 26.67 8.72 -20.33
N LYS A 332 26.03 8.50 -21.49
CA LYS A 332 25.67 7.18 -22.01
C LYS A 332 26.91 6.50 -22.58
N ILE A 333 27.68 5.80 -21.75
CA ILE A 333 28.71 4.86 -22.23
C ILE A 333 28.19 3.46 -21.93
N SER A 334 27.84 2.71 -22.98
CA SER A 334 27.54 1.29 -22.88
C SER A 334 28.86 0.52 -22.66
N PRO A 335 29.04 -0.25 -21.58
CA PRO A 335 30.23 -1.08 -21.41
C PRO A 335 30.19 -2.26 -22.39
N PRO A 336 31.34 -2.69 -22.94
CA PRO A 336 31.39 -3.85 -23.83
C PRO A 336 31.18 -5.15 -23.05
N ASP A 337 30.32 -6.01 -23.60
CA ASP A 337 30.16 -7.40 -23.18
C ASP A 337 31.47 -8.16 -23.35
N LYS A 338 32.12 -8.51 -22.22
CA LYS A 338 32.92 -9.73 -21.99
C LYS A 338 33.81 -9.53 -20.76
N TYR A 339 33.40 -10.03 -19.60
CA TYR A 339 34.33 -10.57 -18.60
C TYR A 339 33.58 -11.53 -17.67
N ARG A 340 33.66 -12.84 -17.98
CA ARG A 340 33.45 -13.92 -17.00
C ARG A 340 34.80 -14.25 -16.40
N PRO A 341 35.04 -14.15 -15.08
CA PRO A 341 36.21 -14.77 -14.51
C PRO A 341 35.94 -16.26 -14.23
N GLN A 342 36.84 -17.10 -14.76
CA GLN A 342 36.93 -18.52 -14.44
C GLN A 342 37.50 -18.72 -13.04
N LYS A 343 36.99 -19.75 -12.34
CA LYS A 343 37.53 -20.30 -11.09
C LYS A 343 38.88 -20.99 -11.34
N ARG A 344 39.92 -20.63 -10.58
CA ARG A 344 41.01 -21.51 -10.06
C ARG A 344 41.61 -20.82 -8.82
N MET A 345 41.38 -21.30 -7.59
CA MET A 345 42.13 -22.34 -6.86
C MET A 345 43.65 -22.17 -6.93
N PHE A 346 44.22 -21.39 -6.00
CA PHE A 346 45.55 -21.62 -5.44
C PHE A 346 45.55 -21.32 -3.95
N ALA A 347 45.85 -22.34 -3.16
CA ALA A 347 46.13 -22.24 -1.73
C ALA A 347 47.51 -21.60 -1.55
N ILE A 348 47.60 -20.55 -0.72
CA ILE A 348 48.87 -20.03 -0.23
C ILE A 348 48.94 -20.32 1.26
N ARG A 349 49.97 -21.08 1.63
CA ARG A 349 50.33 -21.48 2.99
C ARG A 349 50.70 -20.25 3.83
N ARG A 350 50.28 -20.30 5.10
CA ARG A 350 50.71 -19.42 6.19
C ARG A 350 52.24 -19.46 6.33
N GLY A 351 52.88 -18.30 6.49
CA GLY A 351 54.30 -18.22 6.83
C GLY A 351 54.77 -16.80 7.12
N HIS A 352 55.19 -16.58 8.37
CA HIS A 352 56.06 -15.52 8.90
C HIS A 352 55.60 -14.06 8.94
N VAL A 353 55.31 -13.64 10.18
CA VAL A 353 55.33 -12.26 10.67
C VAL A 353 56.79 -11.83 10.89
N ALA A 354 57.27 -10.87 10.11
CA ALA A 354 58.48 -10.12 10.43
C ALA A 354 58.08 -8.81 11.14
N ARG A 355 58.48 -8.66 12.41
CA ARG A 355 58.38 -7.40 13.16
C ARG A 355 59.52 -6.47 12.73
N PRO A 356 59.28 -5.20 12.33
CA PRO A 356 60.35 -4.23 12.22
C PRO A 356 60.78 -3.78 13.62
N ARG A 357 62.09 -3.87 13.89
CA ARG A 357 62.76 -3.37 15.10
C ARG A 357 62.81 -1.84 15.03
N GLY A 358 62.33 -1.18 16.07
CA GLY A 358 62.47 0.26 16.25
C GLY A 358 63.93 0.65 16.49
N ILE A 359 64.41 1.64 15.74
CA ILE A 359 65.68 2.32 15.98
C ILE A 359 65.42 3.41 17.03
N ARG A 360 66.03 3.25 18.21
CA ARG A 360 66.15 4.33 19.20
C ARG A 360 67.29 5.24 18.76
N ILE A 361 66.98 6.52 18.50
CA ILE A 361 68.00 7.58 18.43
C ILE A 361 68.23 8.06 19.87
N ILE A 362 69.44 7.85 20.36
CA ILE A 362 69.95 8.41 21.61
C ILE A 362 70.44 9.82 21.28
N ASN A 363 69.91 10.83 21.96
CA ASN A 363 70.43 12.19 21.93
C ASN A 363 71.55 12.28 22.98
N ASP A 364 72.79 12.32 22.53
CA ASP A 364 73.91 12.86 23.30
C ASP A 364 74.10 14.33 22.89
N MET A 365 73.72 15.25 23.77
CA MET A 365 74.25 16.62 23.77
C MET A 365 74.45 17.06 25.22
N GLU A 366 75.63 16.76 25.74
CA GLU A 366 76.31 17.55 26.77
C GLU A 366 77.70 17.92 26.24
N ARG A 367 77.85 19.19 25.83
CA ARG A 367 78.95 20.13 26.17
C ARG A 367 78.93 21.36 25.28
#